data_AF-A0A2N8KS53-F1
#
_entry.id   AF-A0A2N8KS53-F1
#
_cell.length_a   1.000
_cell.length_b   1.000
_cell.length_c   1.000
_cell.angle_alpha   90.00
_cell.angle_beta   90.00
_cell.angle_gamma   90.00
#
_symmetry.space_group_name_H-M   'P 1'
#
loop_
_entity.id
_entity.type
_entity.pdbx_description
1 polymer ?
#
loop_
_entity_poly.entity_id
_entity_poly.type
_entity_poly.pdbx_seq_one_letter_code
_entity_poly.pdbx_strand_id
1 'polypeptide(L)'
;MPTKAMAGACPPMTSTSGTAPRTFSIATWRRFAAEPSAKSFFRTLYSPAMSIDSSALAALAGRYSQGPKYMTAPAPSRAQWQQAAELALRAPDHGGLRPFRFVLVSEDQRALLAELFVNAARRWGQSEAEDLQRAHDRAWNGPGLAALIVRLREGEPEVPAHEQLLCAGAGLMNFLNALHLMGYAAKTLSGAALRDPALQAAFCQPGEQLLAWVLAGTPLKPAVARAKPRGDVAHALAGEADELCADWEPPVF
;
A
#
# COMPACT_ATOMS: atom_id res chain seq x y z
N MET A 1 52.00 -17.91 -44.33
CA MET A 1 51.48 -19.05 -45.13
C MET A 1 50.58 -19.89 -44.23
N PRO A 2 49.34 -20.23 -44.63
CA PRO A 2 48.45 -19.60 -45.61
C PRO A 2 47.21 -18.97 -44.91
N THR A 3 46.70 -17.77 -45.27
CA THR A 3 45.75 -17.43 -46.37
C THR A 3 44.43 -18.21 -46.32
N LYS A 4 43.24 -17.59 -46.31
CA LYS A 4 42.69 -16.89 -47.49
C LYS A 4 41.53 -15.95 -47.11
N ALA A 5 41.52 -14.78 -47.74
CA ALA A 5 40.43 -13.81 -47.83
C ALA A 5 39.53 -14.08 -49.05
N MET A 6 38.28 -13.60 -49.02
CA MET A 6 37.51 -12.94 -50.10
C MET A 6 36.34 -12.22 -49.40
N ALA A 7 36.23 -10.89 -49.32
CA ALA A 7 36.10 -9.84 -50.34
C ALA A 7 34.75 -9.86 -51.09
N GLY A 8 33.92 -8.85 -50.79
CA GLY A 8 32.72 -8.45 -51.54
C GLY A 8 32.19 -7.11 -51.02
N ALA A 9 32.66 -6.00 -51.59
CA ALA A 9 32.06 -4.64 -51.50
C ALA A 9 30.83 -4.56 -52.44
N CYS A 10 29.86 -3.64 -52.43
CA CYS A 10 29.53 -2.30 -51.89
C CYS A 10 27.95 -2.18 -51.99
N PRO A 11 27.19 -1.07 -51.73
CA PRO A 11 27.54 0.34 -51.55
C PRO A 11 26.82 1.03 -50.34
N PRO A 12 26.95 2.35 -50.10
CA PRO A 12 26.45 3.01 -48.89
C PRO A 12 24.96 3.37 -49.01
N MET A 13 24.21 3.16 -47.93
CA MET A 13 22.84 3.69 -47.84
C MET A 13 22.86 5.13 -47.36
N THR A 14 22.43 5.99 -48.27
CA THR A 14 22.11 7.40 -48.12
C THR A 14 21.19 7.68 -46.93
N SER A 15 21.43 8.80 -46.25
CA SER A 15 20.50 9.40 -45.31
C SER A 15 19.17 9.76 -45.99
N THR A 16 18.06 9.34 -45.40
CA THR A 16 16.77 10.00 -45.57
C THR A 16 16.02 10.04 -44.23
N SER A 17 15.97 11.26 -43.70
CA SER A 17 14.79 11.89 -43.08
C SER A 17 13.91 11.08 -42.12
N GLY A 18 13.94 11.50 -40.85
CA GLY A 18 12.74 11.89 -40.10
C GLY A 18 11.72 10.79 -39.80
N THR A 19 11.94 10.00 -38.76
CA THR A 19 10.85 9.26 -38.12
C THR A 19 10.12 10.21 -37.18
N ALA A 20 8.96 10.71 -37.59
CA ALA A 20 8.03 11.41 -36.70
C ALA A 20 7.65 10.49 -35.53
N PRO A 21 7.38 11.03 -34.32
CA PRO A 21 6.93 10.22 -33.20
C PRO A 21 5.61 9.53 -33.58
N ARG A 22 5.56 8.21 -33.42
CA ARG A 22 4.33 7.45 -33.63
C ARG A 22 3.31 7.91 -32.59
N THR A 23 2.36 8.74 -32.99
CA THR A 23 1.22 9.09 -32.16
C THR A 23 0.38 7.84 -31.94
N PHE A 24 0.29 7.40 -30.68
CA PHE A 24 -0.58 6.30 -30.30
C PHE A 24 -2.02 6.83 -30.29
N SER A 25 -2.75 6.62 -31.37
CA SER A 25 -4.18 6.94 -31.43
C SER A 25 -4.98 5.88 -30.65
N ILE A 26 -6.03 6.30 -29.95
CA ILE A 26 -7.03 5.38 -29.34
C ILE A 26 -7.58 4.40 -30.39
N ALA A 27 -7.71 4.81 -31.66
CA ALA A 27 -8.11 3.93 -32.75
C ALA A 27 -7.08 2.81 -33.04
N THR A 28 -5.78 3.11 -32.87
CA THR A 28 -4.69 2.13 -32.97
C THR A 28 -4.71 1.17 -31.78
N TRP A 29 -5.01 1.67 -30.57
CA TRP A 29 -5.20 0.83 -29.38
C TRP A 29 -6.41 -0.10 -29.52
N ARG A 30 -7.55 0.41 -30.00
CA ARG A 30 -8.76 -0.38 -30.29
C ARG A 30 -8.52 -1.45 -31.35
N ARG A 31 -7.73 -1.17 -32.40
CA ARG A 31 -7.33 -2.18 -33.39
C ARG A 31 -6.39 -3.24 -32.82
N PHE A 32 -5.41 -2.85 -32.02
CA PHE A 32 -4.50 -3.78 -31.36
C PHE A 32 -5.21 -4.68 -30.33
N ALA A 33 -6.11 -4.13 -29.53
CA ALA A 33 -6.94 -4.89 -28.59
C ALA A 33 -7.95 -5.83 -29.27
N ALA A 34 -8.37 -5.51 -30.51
CA ALA A 34 -9.25 -6.33 -31.32
C ALA A 34 -8.53 -7.44 -32.10
N GLU A 35 -7.20 -7.41 -32.23
CA GLU A 35 -6.44 -8.42 -32.98
C GLU A 35 -6.43 -9.79 -32.25
N PRO A 36 -6.80 -10.89 -32.94
CA PRO A 36 -6.77 -12.24 -32.36
C PRO A 36 -5.37 -12.69 -31.87
N SER A 37 -4.30 -12.12 -32.44
CA SER A 37 -2.90 -12.38 -32.09
C SER A 37 -2.52 -11.79 -30.72
N ALA A 38 -3.05 -10.61 -30.36
CA ALA A 38 -2.85 -10.01 -29.03
C ALA A 38 -3.53 -10.83 -27.92
N LYS A 39 -4.70 -11.42 -28.23
CA LYS A 39 -5.41 -12.37 -27.35
C LYS A 39 -4.63 -13.69 -27.17
N SER A 40 -3.82 -14.07 -28.14
CA SER A 40 -2.98 -15.28 -28.10
C SER A 40 -1.68 -15.08 -27.30
N PHE A 41 -1.08 -13.89 -27.39
CA PHE A 41 0.19 -13.59 -26.70
C PHE A 41 0.07 -13.65 -25.16
N PHE A 42 -1.07 -13.24 -24.60
CA PHE A 42 -1.35 -13.35 -23.17
C PHE A 42 -1.80 -14.73 -22.70
N ARG A 43 -2.22 -15.62 -23.63
CA ARG A 43 -2.78 -16.93 -23.28
C ARG A 43 -1.72 -17.98 -22.96
N THR A 44 -0.46 -17.77 -23.37
CA THR A 44 0.61 -18.78 -23.26
C THR A 44 1.43 -18.70 -21.97
N LEU A 45 1.24 -17.66 -21.14
CA LEU A 45 1.91 -17.54 -19.83
C LEU A 45 0.97 -17.74 -18.63
N TYR A 46 -0.32 -18.00 -18.85
CA TYR A 46 -1.28 -18.19 -17.78
C TYR A 46 -1.62 -19.69 -17.65
N SER A 47 -0.96 -20.36 -16.70
CA SER A 47 -1.42 -21.65 -16.18
C SER A 47 -2.80 -21.49 -15.52
N PRO A 48 -3.62 -22.56 -15.48
CA PRO A 48 -5.07 -22.49 -15.45
C PRO A 48 -5.58 -21.77 -14.21
N ALA A 49 -6.70 -21.07 -14.38
CA ALA A 49 -7.49 -20.39 -13.36
C ALA A 49 -7.13 -20.82 -11.93
N MET A 50 -6.58 -19.91 -11.13
CA MET A 50 -6.66 -20.02 -9.67
C MET A 50 -8.09 -20.48 -9.36
N SER A 51 -8.23 -21.68 -8.80
CA SER A 51 -9.48 -22.07 -8.20
C SER A 51 -9.83 -20.96 -7.22
N ILE A 52 -10.93 -20.24 -7.47
CA ILE A 52 -11.39 -19.21 -6.56
C ILE A 52 -11.65 -19.94 -5.24
N ASP A 53 -10.73 -19.79 -4.29
CA ASP A 53 -10.94 -20.29 -2.95
C ASP A 53 -12.01 -19.39 -2.33
N SER A 54 -13.25 -19.85 -2.40
CA SER A 54 -14.41 -19.17 -1.84
C SER A 54 -14.23 -18.87 -0.35
N SER A 55 -13.40 -19.65 0.36
CA SER A 55 -13.07 -19.41 1.76
C SER A 55 -12.11 -18.22 1.94
N ALA A 56 -11.10 -18.06 1.08
CA ALA A 56 -10.17 -16.93 1.11
C ALA A 56 -10.88 -15.61 0.76
N LEU A 57 -11.74 -15.61 -0.27
CA LEU A 57 -12.55 -14.45 -0.60
C LEU A 57 -13.53 -14.10 0.52
N ALA A 58 -14.20 -15.10 1.13
CA ALA A 58 -15.09 -14.87 2.26
C ALA A 58 -14.34 -14.28 3.46
N ALA A 59 -13.12 -14.75 3.74
CA ALA A 59 -12.30 -14.22 4.82
C ALA A 59 -11.89 -12.76 4.57
N LEU A 60 -11.44 -12.41 3.36
CA LEU A 60 -11.13 -11.04 3.00
C LEU A 60 -12.36 -10.13 3.05
N ALA A 61 -13.51 -10.60 2.55
CA ALA A 61 -14.78 -9.86 2.62
C ALA A 61 -15.26 -9.65 4.06
N GLY A 62 -14.92 -10.58 4.97
CA GLY A 62 -15.22 -10.50 6.40
C GLY A 62 -14.36 -9.49 7.17
N ARG A 63 -13.27 -8.98 6.58
CA ARG A 63 -12.36 -8.08 7.27
C ARG A 63 -12.96 -6.70 7.49
N TYR A 64 -13.00 -6.24 8.74
CA TYR A 64 -13.33 -4.87 9.10
C TYR A 64 -12.45 -4.37 10.26
N SER A 65 -12.29 -3.05 10.35
CA SER A 65 -11.46 -2.44 11.40
C SER A 65 -12.19 -2.46 12.74
N GLN A 66 -11.56 -3.05 13.76
CA GLN A 66 -12.10 -3.20 15.11
C GLN A 66 -11.33 -2.28 16.06
N GLY A 67 -12.02 -1.33 16.69
CA GLY A 67 -11.38 -0.38 17.60
C GLY A 67 -10.95 -0.99 18.95
N PRO A 68 -10.15 -0.27 19.75
CA PRO A 68 -9.58 -0.76 21.01
C PRO A 68 -10.60 -1.38 21.97
N LYS A 69 -11.80 -0.79 22.10
CA LYS A 69 -12.89 -1.30 22.95
C LYS A 69 -13.47 -2.67 22.54
N TYR A 70 -13.07 -3.23 21.40
CA TYR A 70 -13.55 -4.51 20.88
C TYR A 70 -12.47 -5.60 20.90
N MET A 71 -11.33 -5.35 21.54
CA MET A 71 -10.24 -6.31 21.65
C MET A 71 -9.64 -6.32 23.06
N THR A 72 -9.04 -7.45 23.42
CA THR A 72 -8.38 -7.71 24.70
C THR A 72 -7.11 -8.54 24.46
N ALA A 73 -6.30 -8.71 25.50
CA ALA A 73 -5.13 -9.58 25.45
C ALA A 73 -5.53 -11.04 25.11
N PRO A 74 -4.64 -11.82 24.47
CA PRO A 74 -3.28 -11.46 24.08
C PRO A 74 -3.19 -10.59 22.80
N ALA A 75 -2.06 -9.88 22.67
CA ALA A 75 -1.61 -9.33 21.40
C ALA A 75 -1.09 -10.46 20.47
N PRO A 76 -0.90 -10.21 19.17
CA PRO A 76 -0.11 -11.11 18.33
C PRO A 76 1.30 -11.32 18.91
N SER A 77 1.79 -12.55 18.84
CA SER A 77 3.17 -12.87 19.19
C SER A 77 4.16 -12.20 18.21
N ARG A 78 5.43 -12.11 18.60
CA ARG A 78 6.49 -11.58 17.73
C ARG A 78 6.54 -12.27 16.36
N ALA A 79 6.38 -13.60 16.34
CA ALA A 79 6.37 -14.38 15.09
C ALA A 79 5.16 -14.04 14.21
N GLN A 80 3.97 -13.85 14.80
CA GLN A 80 2.78 -13.46 14.05
C GLN A 80 2.87 -12.03 13.50
N TRP A 81 3.44 -11.09 14.26
CA TRP A 81 3.75 -9.75 13.75
C TRP A 81 4.74 -9.80 12.58
N GLN A 82 5.77 -10.64 12.68
CA GLN A 82 6.72 -10.84 11.60
C GLN A 82 6.05 -11.43 10.36
N GLN A 83 5.22 -12.46 10.52
CA GLN A 83 4.47 -13.04 9.42
C GLN A 83 3.54 -12.01 8.75
N ALA A 84 2.88 -11.14 9.53
CA ALA A 84 2.10 -10.03 8.98
C ALA A 84 2.96 -9.04 8.19
N ALA A 85 4.18 -8.72 8.67
CA ALA A 85 5.12 -7.86 7.96
C ALA A 85 5.66 -8.51 6.67
N GLU A 86 5.89 -9.82 6.66
CA GLU A 86 6.28 -10.58 5.46
C GLU A 86 5.18 -10.50 4.39
N LEU A 87 3.91 -10.63 4.78
CA LEU A 87 2.78 -10.42 3.87
C LEU A 87 2.66 -8.96 3.41
N ALA A 88 2.99 -7.99 4.27
CA ALA A 88 3.01 -6.58 3.90
C ALA A 88 3.98 -6.32 2.73
N LEU A 89 5.15 -6.96 2.72
CA LEU A 89 6.15 -6.87 1.66
C LEU A 89 5.70 -7.44 0.30
N ARG A 90 4.50 -8.04 0.22
CA ARG A 90 3.87 -8.44 -1.05
C ARG A 90 3.09 -7.31 -1.72
N ALA A 91 3.15 -6.09 -1.18
CA ALA A 91 2.59 -4.90 -1.81
C ALA A 91 3.16 -4.69 -3.23
N PRO A 92 2.38 -4.12 -4.17
CA PRO A 92 2.92 -3.66 -5.45
C PRO A 92 3.97 -2.58 -5.18
N ASP A 93 5.21 -2.85 -5.57
CA ASP A 93 6.37 -2.02 -5.28
C ASP A 93 7.15 -1.80 -6.57
N HIS A 94 6.82 -0.72 -7.27
CA HIS A 94 7.52 -0.32 -8.48
C HIS A 94 8.98 0.02 -8.12
N GLY A 95 9.93 -0.62 -8.81
CA GLY A 95 11.36 -0.47 -8.51
C GLY A 95 11.83 -1.23 -7.26
N GLY A 96 10.94 -1.95 -6.54
CA GLY A 96 11.33 -2.73 -5.37
C GLY A 96 11.93 -1.90 -4.23
N LEU A 97 11.46 -0.66 -4.06
CA LEU A 97 12.05 0.34 -3.17
C LEU A 97 11.80 0.04 -1.68
N ARG A 98 10.74 -0.70 -1.37
CA ARG A 98 10.25 -1.06 -0.04
C ARG A 98 10.15 0.18 0.85
N PRO A 99 9.28 1.15 0.52
CA PRO A 99 9.27 2.48 1.12
C PRO A 99 8.64 2.53 2.52
N PHE A 100 8.49 1.40 3.22
CA PHE A 100 7.87 1.33 4.54
C PHE A 100 8.50 0.28 5.46
N ARG A 101 8.33 0.50 6.78
CA ARG A 101 8.66 -0.47 7.83
C ARG A 101 7.68 -0.37 9.00
N PHE A 102 7.57 -1.45 9.76
CA PHE A 102 6.80 -1.48 10.99
C PHE A 102 7.71 -1.48 12.21
N VAL A 103 7.32 -0.76 13.27
CA VAL A 103 8.00 -0.76 14.58
C VAL A 103 7.03 -1.21 15.64
N LEU A 104 7.29 -2.35 16.27
CA LEU A 104 6.48 -2.80 17.40
C LEU A 104 6.79 -1.96 18.64
N VAL A 105 5.76 -1.51 19.34
CA VAL A 105 5.88 -0.84 20.64
C VAL A 105 5.63 -1.89 21.72
N SER A 106 6.68 -2.26 22.44
CA SER A 106 6.57 -3.20 23.56
C SER A 106 5.84 -2.57 24.74
N GLU A 107 5.26 -3.41 25.60
CA GLU A 107 4.40 -2.99 26.71
C GLU A 107 5.14 -2.07 27.71
N ASP A 108 6.41 -2.36 27.99
CA ASP A 108 7.28 -1.57 28.86
C ASP A 108 7.59 -0.15 28.32
N GLN A 109 7.41 0.07 27.01
CA GLN A 109 7.63 1.38 26.37
C GLN A 109 6.35 2.24 26.32
N ARG A 110 5.19 1.67 26.69
CA ARG A 110 3.89 2.34 26.57
C ARG A 110 3.76 3.57 27.47
N ALA A 111 4.38 3.56 28.65
CA ALA A 111 4.39 4.71 29.56
C ALA A 111 5.13 5.92 28.94
N LEU A 112 6.33 5.70 28.37
CA LEU A 112 7.09 6.73 27.66
C LEU A 112 6.32 7.25 26.43
N LEU A 113 5.67 6.36 25.69
CA LEU A 113 4.81 6.76 24.58
C LEU A 113 3.61 7.61 25.05
N ALA A 114 3.05 7.32 26.21
CA ALA A 114 1.95 8.10 26.78
C ALA A 114 2.39 9.53 27.09
N GLU A 115 3.58 9.71 27.66
CA GLU A 115 4.18 11.04 27.87
C GLU A 115 4.38 11.81 26.56
N LEU A 116 4.84 11.13 25.50
CA LEU A 116 4.96 11.75 24.17
C LEU A 116 3.62 12.24 23.63
N PHE A 117 2.54 11.46 23.79
CA PHE A 117 1.20 11.91 23.38
C PHE A 117 0.69 13.09 24.21
N VAL A 118 0.90 13.08 25.53
CA VAL A 118 0.51 14.21 26.41
C VAL A 118 1.27 15.48 26.01
N ASN A 119 2.57 15.37 25.75
CA ASN A 119 3.39 16.50 25.33
C ASN A 119 2.99 17.02 23.95
N ALA A 120 2.62 16.14 23.02
CA ALA A 120 2.08 16.52 21.72
C ALA A 120 0.74 17.26 21.86
N ALA A 121 -0.15 16.76 22.72
CA ALA A 121 -1.42 17.42 23.03
C ALA A 121 -1.22 18.85 23.59
N ARG A 122 -0.28 19.01 24.54
CA ARG A 122 0.07 20.33 25.10
C ARG A 122 0.58 21.31 24.05
N ARG A 123 1.46 20.87 23.14
CA ARG A 123 1.95 21.70 22.04
C ARG A 123 0.84 22.20 21.11
N TRP A 124 -0.31 21.52 21.11
CA TRP A 124 -1.46 21.86 20.29
C TRP A 124 -2.54 22.63 21.04
N GLY A 125 -2.19 23.17 22.21
CA GLY A 125 -3.08 24.02 23.00
C GLY A 125 -4.07 23.25 23.85
N GLN A 126 -3.98 21.92 23.93
CA GLN A 126 -4.76 21.16 24.90
C GLN A 126 -4.18 21.35 26.30
N SER A 127 -5.02 21.80 27.24
CA SER A 127 -4.62 22.07 28.62
C SER A 127 -5.56 21.45 29.65
N GLU A 128 -6.80 21.16 29.26
CA GLU A 128 -7.78 20.50 30.13
C GLU A 128 -7.32 19.09 30.53
N ALA A 129 -7.53 18.75 31.80
CA ALA A 129 -7.10 17.46 32.35
C ALA A 129 -7.68 16.28 31.57
N GLU A 130 -8.93 16.37 31.12
CA GLU A 130 -9.56 15.33 30.32
C GLU A 130 -8.92 15.16 28.93
N ASP A 131 -8.49 16.25 28.28
CA ASP A 131 -7.80 16.16 26.98
C ASP A 131 -6.44 15.49 27.12
N LEU A 132 -5.70 15.86 28.16
CA LEU A 132 -4.40 15.25 28.46
C LEU A 132 -4.54 13.77 28.84
N GLN A 133 -5.58 13.41 29.61
CA GLN A 133 -5.88 12.01 29.91
C GLN A 133 -6.22 11.23 28.64
N ARG A 134 -7.08 11.79 27.77
CA ARG A 134 -7.38 11.18 26.45
C ARG A 134 -6.14 11.01 25.60
N ALA A 135 -5.18 11.93 25.66
CA ALA A 135 -3.91 11.83 24.96
C ALA A 135 -3.02 10.73 25.54
N HIS A 136 -2.90 10.67 26.87
CA HIS A 136 -2.20 9.61 27.59
C HIS A 136 -2.73 8.21 27.23
N ASP A 137 -4.06 8.04 27.27
CA ASP A 137 -4.72 6.75 27.03
C ASP A 137 -4.52 6.23 25.60
N ARG A 138 -4.15 7.09 24.64
CA ARG A 138 -3.83 6.66 23.27
C ARG A 138 -2.67 5.69 23.22
N ALA A 139 -1.68 5.85 24.09
CA ALA A 139 -0.58 4.90 24.18
C ALA A 139 -1.05 3.51 24.60
N TRP A 140 -2.17 3.40 25.31
CA TRP A 140 -2.69 2.14 25.86
C TRP A 140 -3.83 1.55 25.02
N ASN A 141 -4.09 2.11 23.84
CA ASN A 141 -5.08 1.59 22.92
C ASN A 141 -4.67 0.21 22.37
N GLY A 142 -5.40 -0.82 22.81
CA GLY A 142 -5.25 -2.18 22.34
C GLY A 142 -4.01 -2.91 22.90
N PRO A 143 -4.05 -4.26 23.01
CA PRO A 143 -2.97 -5.05 23.59
C PRO A 143 -1.64 -4.92 22.84
N GLY A 144 -1.68 -4.98 21.52
CA GLY A 144 -0.51 -4.84 20.64
C GLY A 144 -0.56 -3.52 19.87
N LEU A 145 0.61 -2.93 19.63
CA LEU A 145 0.77 -1.67 18.91
C LEU A 145 2.01 -1.71 18.01
N ALA A 146 1.84 -1.25 16.78
CA ALA A 146 2.90 -1.04 15.82
C ALA A 146 2.79 0.36 15.20
N ALA A 147 3.92 1.01 14.96
CA ALA A 147 4.04 2.20 14.12
C ALA A 147 4.31 1.77 12.66
N LEU A 148 3.57 2.35 11.71
CA LEU A 148 3.90 2.31 10.29
C LEU A 148 4.71 3.57 9.94
N ILE A 149 5.93 3.36 9.47
CA ILE A 149 6.86 4.42 9.09
C ILE A 149 7.16 4.28 7.62
N VAL A 150 7.16 5.39 6.90
CA VAL A 150 7.51 5.45 5.48
C VAL A 150 8.82 6.20 5.26
N ARG A 151 9.56 5.80 4.24
CA ARG A 151 10.71 6.54 3.69
C ARG A 151 10.48 6.69 2.20
N LEU A 152 10.06 7.88 1.79
CA LEU A 152 9.90 8.19 0.38
C LEU A 152 11.28 8.55 -0.17
N ARG A 153 11.72 7.84 -1.19
CA ARG A 153 12.97 8.16 -1.90
C ARG A 153 12.70 9.32 -2.83
N GLU A 154 13.27 10.47 -2.50
CA GLU A 154 13.23 11.65 -3.35
C GLU A 154 14.12 11.43 -4.59
N GLY A 155 13.72 12.01 -5.72
CA GLY A 155 14.54 11.99 -6.94
C GLY A 155 14.53 10.67 -7.72
N GLU A 156 13.63 9.73 -7.39
CA GLU A 156 13.36 8.54 -8.22
C GLU A 156 12.40 8.91 -9.37
N PRO A 157 12.89 9.18 -10.59
CA PRO A 157 12.05 9.75 -11.65
C PRO A 157 11.02 8.75 -12.17
N GLU A 158 11.33 7.45 -12.07
CA GLU A 158 10.47 6.35 -12.50
C GLU A 158 9.45 5.96 -11.43
N VAL A 159 9.67 6.31 -10.16
CA VAL A 159 8.81 5.93 -9.02
C VAL A 159 8.51 7.15 -8.16
N PRO A 160 7.60 8.04 -8.60
CA PRO A 160 7.26 9.25 -7.87
C PRO A 160 6.68 8.95 -6.47
N ALA A 161 6.76 9.94 -5.57
CA ALA A 161 6.36 9.80 -4.17
C ALA A 161 4.94 9.23 -3.96
N HIS A 162 3.99 9.54 -4.85
CA HIS A 162 2.63 9.03 -4.74
C HIS A 162 2.53 7.52 -5.01
N GLU A 163 3.34 6.95 -5.92
CA GLU A 163 3.42 5.51 -6.14
C GLU A 163 4.02 4.79 -4.94
N GLN A 164 5.04 5.39 -4.32
CA GLN A 164 5.64 4.86 -3.09
C GLN A 164 4.65 4.88 -1.92
N LEU A 165 3.83 5.92 -1.80
CA LEU A 165 2.74 5.97 -0.81
C LEU A 165 1.64 4.94 -1.11
N LEU A 166 1.32 4.71 -2.37
CA LEU A 166 0.39 3.63 -2.77
C LEU A 166 0.92 2.26 -2.36
N CYS A 167 2.23 2.01 -2.57
CA CYS A 167 2.90 0.82 -2.09
C CYS A 167 2.79 0.67 -0.55
N ALA A 168 3.08 1.73 0.20
CA ALA A 168 2.95 1.72 1.66
C ALA A 168 1.50 1.48 2.13
N GLY A 169 0.51 2.07 1.46
CA GLY A 169 -0.91 1.84 1.73
C GLY A 169 -1.33 0.39 1.45
N ALA A 170 -0.89 -0.19 0.34
CA ALA A 170 -1.12 -1.59 0.03
C ALA A 170 -0.41 -2.53 1.03
N GLY A 171 0.81 -2.20 1.45
CA GLY A 171 1.53 -2.92 2.49
C GLY A 171 0.79 -2.91 3.83
N LEU A 172 0.25 -1.76 4.22
CA LEU A 172 -0.62 -1.65 5.39
C LEU A 172 -1.87 -2.54 5.26
N MET A 173 -2.52 -2.56 4.10
CA MET A 173 -3.70 -3.39 3.89
C MET A 173 -3.37 -4.89 3.99
N ASN A 174 -2.27 -5.34 3.37
CA ASN A 174 -1.78 -6.71 3.47
C ASN A 174 -1.46 -7.10 4.93
N PHE A 175 -0.83 -6.20 5.68
CA PHE A 175 -0.54 -6.38 7.09
C PHE A 175 -1.82 -6.58 7.93
N LEU A 176 -2.85 -5.76 7.70
CA LEU A 176 -4.15 -5.88 8.37
C LEU A 176 -4.90 -7.16 7.98
N ASN A 177 -4.84 -7.55 6.71
CA ASN A 177 -5.43 -8.81 6.23
C ASN A 177 -4.74 -10.01 6.86
N ALA A 178 -3.41 -10.00 6.98
CA ALA A 178 -2.66 -11.06 7.65
C ALA A 178 -3.11 -11.23 9.11
N LEU A 179 -3.19 -10.12 9.87
CA LEU A 179 -3.67 -10.14 11.25
C LEU A 179 -5.11 -10.67 11.35
N HIS A 180 -5.98 -10.25 10.43
CA HIS A 180 -7.36 -10.73 10.38
C HIS A 180 -7.45 -12.23 10.13
N LEU A 181 -6.70 -12.75 9.15
CA LEU A 181 -6.64 -14.17 8.82
C LEU A 181 -6.03 -15.02 9.95
N MET A 182 -5.16 -14.43 10.78
CA MET A 182 -4.66 -15.04 12.01
C MET A 182 -5.66 -14.96 13.19
N GLY A 183 -6.84 -14.36 13.00
CA GLY A 183 -7.90 -14.27 14.01
C GLY A 183 -7.83 -13.04 14.91
N TYR A 184 -6.98 -12.05 14.61
CA TYR A 184 -6.88 -10.83 15.41
C TYR A 184 -7.85 -9.74 14.95
N ALA A 185 -8.36 -8.97 15.92
CA ALA A 185 -8.94 -7.67 15.67
C ALA A 185 -7.80 -6.67 15.46
N ALA A 186 -7.92 -5.81 14.43
CA ALA A 186 -6.94 -4.77 14.18
C ALA A 186 -7.59 -3.47 13.69
N LYS A 187 -6.91 -2.35 13.93
CA LYS A 187 -7.32 -1.04 13.41
C LYS A 187 -6.11 -0.14 13.19
N THR A 188 -6.13 0.56 12.06
CA THR A 188 -5.23 1.69 11.83
C THR A 188 -5.76 2.95 12.50
N LEU A 189 -4.91 3.64 13.26
CA LEU A 189 -5.17 4.98 13.75
C LEU A 189 -4.24 5.95 13.04
N SER A 190 -4.84 6.92 12.38
CA SER A 190 -4.17 8.12 11.92
C SER A 190 -4.60 9.31 12.79
N GLY A 191 -4.20 10.50 12.38
CA GLY A 191 -4.62 11.73 13.02
C GLY A 191 -3.43 12.65 13.16
N ALA A 192 -3.76 13.87 13.56
CA ALA A 192 -2.78 14.92 13.48
C ALA A 192 -1.55 14.59 14.36
N ALA A 193 -1.71 13.92 15.51
CA ALA A 193 -0.63 13.70 16.50
C ALA A 193 0.59 13.00 15.90
N LEU A 194 0.41 12.25 14.82
CA LEU A 194 1.51 11.63 14.07
C LEU A 194 2.49 12.66 13.50
N ARG A 195 2.04 13.89 13.22
CA ARG A 195 2.88 14.98 12.69
C ARG A 195 3.60 15.78 13.78
N ASP A 196 3.40 15.42 15.05
CA ASP A 196 4.11 16.08 16.14
C ASP A 196 5.62 15.83 16.02
N PRO A 197 6.47 16.88 16.11
CA PRO A 197 7.92 16.73 15.91
C PRO A 197 8.60 15.77 16.88
N ALA A 198 8.15 15.70 18.14
CA ALA A 198 8.77 14.80 19.12
C ALA A 198 8.37 13.34 18.87
N LEU A 199 7.12 13.09 18.47
CA LEU A 199 6.68 11.76 18.05
C LEU A 199 7.40 11.30 16.77
N GLN A 200 7.58 12.19 15.79
CA GLN A 200 8.39 11.89 14.61
C GLN A 200 9.83 11.55 15.02
N ALA A 201 10.50 12.40 15.81
CA ALA A 201 11.87 12.16 16.24
C ALA A 201 12.06 10.87 17.05
N ALA A 202 11.06 10.45 17.83
CA ALA A 202 11.13 9.23 18.62
C ALA A 202 11.09 7.93 17.78
N PHE A 203 10.46 7.96 16.60
CA PHE A 203 10.24 6.76 15.77
C PHE A 203 11.04 6.78 14.46
N CYS A 204 11.32 7.96 13.92
CA CYS A 204 11.82 8.17 12.58
C CYS A 204 13.29 8.57 12.55
N GLN A 205 14.00 8.02 11.57
CA GLN A 205 15.29 8.48 11.10
C GLN A 205 15.13 9.66 10.13
N PRO A 206 16.21 10.37 9.78
CA PRO A 206 16.16 11.36 8.70
C PRO A 206 15.55 10.79 7.42
N GLY A 207 14.66 11.57 6.79
CA GLY A 207 13.91 11.18 5.60
C GLY A 207 12.78 10.18 5.84
N GLU A 208 12.48 9.82 7.08
CA GLU A 208 11.33 9.00 7.43
C GLU A 208 10.16 9.82 7.96
N GLN A 209 8.96 9.27 7.81
CA GLN A 209 7.73 9.83 8.35
C GLN A 209 6.89 8.75 9.02
N LEU A 210 6.49 8.99 10.26
CA LEU A 210 5.49 8.18 10.95
C LEU A 210 4.11 8.44 10.31
N LEU A 211 3.56 7.42 9.65
CA LEU A 211 2.35 7.53 8.83
C LEU A 211 1.09 7.07 9.57
N ALA A 212 1.20 6.04 10.42
CA ALA A 212 0.06 5.51 11.15
C ALA A 212 0.46 4.66 12.36
N TRP A 213 -0.50 4.42 13.26
CA TRP A 213 -0.44 3.34 14.23
C TRP A 213 -1.33 2.18 13.80
N VAL A 214 -0.93 0.95 14.12
CA VAL A 214 -1.76 -0.25 14.00
C VAL A 214 -1.87 -0.88 15.39
N LEU A 215 -3.08 -0.93 15.92
CA LEU A 215 -3.38 -1.71 17.13
C LEU A 215 -3.94 -3.07 16.75
N ALA A 216 -3.58 -4.09 17.52
CA ALA A 216 -4.10 -5.44 17.34
C ALA A 216 -4.27 -6.18 18.68
N GLY A 217 -5.25 -7.08 18.73
CA GLY A 217 -5.52 -7.91 19.90
C GLY A 217 -6.57 -8.97 19.63
N THR A 218 -6.79 -9.86 20.58
CA THR A 218 -7.84 -10.87 20.50
C THR A 218 -9.21 -10.21 20.52
N PRO A 219 -10.10 -10.49 19.55
CA PRO A 219 -11.43 -9.89 19.52
C PRO A 219 -12.29 -10.35 20.71
N LEU A 220 -13.05 -9.42 21.33
CA LEU A 220 -13.96 -9.74 22.44
C LEU A 220 -15.19 -10.55 22.01
N LYS A 221 -15.57 -10.43 20.74
CA LYS A 221 -16.63 -11.21 20.10
C LYS A 221 -16.10 -11.68 18.76
N PRO A 222 -16.51 -12.87 18.28
CA PRO A 222 -16.18 -13.29 16.92
C PRO A 222 -16.49 -12.17 15.94
N ALA A 223 -15.59 -11.96 14.96
CA ALA A 223 -15.80 -10.96 13.94
C ALA A 223 -17.13 -11.27 13.23
N VAL A 224 -18.16 -10.46 13.47
CA VAL A 224 -19.42 -10.60 12.75
C VAL A 224 -19.17 -9.96 11.40
N ALA A 225 -19.11 -10.80 10.35
CA ALA A 225 -18.98 -10.32 8.99
C ALA A 225 -20.01 -9.22 8.76
N ARG A 226 -19.56 -8.01 8.43
CA ARG A 226 -20.48 -6.98 8.00
C ARG A 226 -21.00 -7.42 6.64
N ALA A 227 -22.32 -7.62 6.55
CA ALA A 227 -22.95 -8.20 5.37
C ALA A 227 -22.66 -7.43 4.07
N LYS A 228 -22.35 -6.12 4.14
CA LYS A 228 -21.99 -5.28 2.99
C LYS A 228 -20.97 -4.19 3.38
N PRO A 229 -20.08 -3.78 2.45
CA PRO A 229 -19.27 -2.57 2.59
C PRO A 229 -20.14 -1.35 2.92
N ARG A 230 -19.58 -0.38 3.64
CA ARG A 230 -20.19 0.94 3.75
C ARG A 230 -19.87 1.71 2.47
N GLY A 231 -20.77 1.67 1.49
CA GLY A 231 -20.59 2.36 0.22
C GLY A 231 -21.32 1.64 -0.92
N ASP A 232 -21.53 2.37 -2.02
CA ASP A 232 -22.08 1.82 -3.25
C ASP A 232 -20.95 1.17 -4.08
N VAL A 233 -21.15 -0.08 -4.51
CA VAL A 233 -20.20 -0.78 -5.38
C VAL A 233 -20.06 -0.05 -6.71
N ALA A 234 -21.14 0.57 -7.21
CA ALA A 234 -21.10 1.36 -8.44
C ALA A 234 -20.21 2.61 -8.30
N HIS A 235 -20.03 3.13 -7.08
CA HIS A 235 -19.07 4.22 -6.86
C HIS A 235 -17.61 3.72 -6.91
N ALA A 236 -17.35 2.50 -6.42
CA ALA A 236 -16.01 1.92 -6.43
C ALA A 236 -15.58 1.40 -7.83
N LEU A 237 -16.54 0.96 -8.65
CA LEU A 237 -16.37 0.57 -10.04
C LEU A 237 -17.24 1.48 -10.93
N ALA A 238 -16.74 2.70 -11.18
CA ALA A 238 -17.51 3.80 -11.75
C ALA A 238 -17.63 3.77 -13.29
N GLY A 239 -18.04 2.64 -13.86
CA GLY A 239 -18.27 2.47 -15.30
C GLY A 239 -17.08 1.86 -16.06
N GLU A 240 -17.19 1.88 -17.40
CA GLU A 240 -16.19 1.32 -18.32
C GLU A 240 -15.36 2.43 -18.98
N ALA A 241 -14.07 2.17 -19.21
CA ALA A 241 -13.18 3.17 -19.82
C ALA A 241 -13.67 3.65 -21.21
N ASP A 242 -14.35 2.79 -21.95
CA ASP A 242 -14.93 3.13 -23.26
C ASP A 242 -15.98 4.26 -23.17
N GLU A 243 -16.68 4.39 -22.05
CA GLU A 243 -17.65 5.46 -21.82
C GLU A 243 -16.94 6.78 -21.46
N LEU A 244 -15.85 6.72 -20.69
CA LEU A 244 -15.06 7.89 -20.29
C LEU A 244 -14.25 8.48 -21.45
N CYS A 245 -13.84 7.63 -22.39
CA CYS A 245 -13.02 8.03 -23.54
C CYS A 245 -13.82 8.21 -24.83
N ALA A 246 -15.16 8.09 -24.80
CA ALA A 246 -16.02 8.16 -25.98
C ALA A 246 -15.87 9.48 -26.75
N ASP A 247 -15.75 10.58 -26.01
CA ASP A 247 -15.62 11.95 -26.55
C ASP A 247 -14.22 12.53 -26.38
N TRP A 248 -13.21 11.68 -26.09
CA TRP A 248 -11.84 12.17 -25.93
C TRP A 248 -11.24 12.55 -27.28
N GLU A 249 -10.89 13.83 -27.43
CA GLU A 249 -10.07 14.33 -28.53
C GLU A 249 -8.64 14.60 -28.03
N PRO A 250 -7.61 14.27 -28.83
CA PRO A 250 -6.24 14.56 -28.46
C PRO A 250 -6.03 16.08 -28.35
N PRO A 251 -5.42 16.58 -27.25
CA PRO A 251 -5.08 17.99 -27.14
C PRO A 251 -4.15 18.40 -28.28
N VAL A 252 -4.46 19.54 -28.90
CA VAL A 252 -3.62 20.15 -29.93
C VAL A 252 -2.48 20.89 -29.20
N PHE A 253 -1.26 20.36 -29.30
CA PHE A 253 -0.04 20.97 -28.77
C PHE A 253 0.78 21.61 -29.89
#